data_AF-A0A2N0RAV8-F1
#
_entry.id   AF-A0A2N0RAV8-F1
#
_cell.length_a   1.000
_cell.length_b   1.000
_cell.length_c   1.000
_cell.angle_alpha   90.00
_cell.angle_beta   90.00
_cell.angle_gamma   90.00
#
_symmetry.space_group_name_H-M   'P 1'
#
loop_
_entity.id
_entity.type
_entity.pdbx_description
1 polymer ?
#
loop_
_entity_poly.entity_id
_entity_poly.type
_entity_poly.pdbx_seq_one_letter_code
_entity_poly.pdbx_strand_id
1 'polypeptide(L)'
;MTSEFQELEITSSSALAICNGLRPEFGKGTPKFYKKLAYKCMDANPNERPTTKELRNIFDFWDVSIGGSSYGKVEKFGYKRKEIKAAFEEADKKYQTSQLLSNSIQLRSTIDIDDETLKNSNKDTKIHKNH
;
A
#
# COMPACT_ATOMS: atom_id res chain seq x y z
N MET A 1 25.75 19.64 -7.40
CA MET A 1 24.73 18.69 -7.87
C MET A 1 24.40 17.76 -6.72
N THR A 2 23.50 18.20 -5.85
CA THR A 2 22.91 17.38 -4.80
C THR A 2 21.78 16.58 -5.43
N SER A 3 22.01 15.30 -5.73
CA SER A 3 20.89 14.37 -5.92
C SER A 3 20.54 13.80 -4.56
N GLU A 4 19.46 14.35 -4.05
CA GLU A 4 18.63 13.96 -2.92
C GLU A 4 18.33 12.45 -2.93
N PHE A 5 19.27 11.66 -2.43
CA PHE A 5 18.90 10.49 -1.65
C PHE A 5 18.72 11.02 -0.24
N GLN A 6 17.49 11.09 0.25
CA GLN A 6 17.23 11.28 1.67
C GLN A 6 17.80 10.06 2.40
N GLU A 7 19.10 10.10 2.66
CA GLU A 7 19.71 9.41 3.78
C GLU A 7 18.97 9.97 4.99
N LEU A 8 17.94 9.24 5.43
CA LEU A 8 17.28 9.50 6.71
C LEU A 8 18.41 9.58 7.72
N GLU A 9 18.76 10.80 8.14
CA GLU A 9 19.66 11.01 9.27
C GLU A 9 19.07 10.20 10.41
N ILE A 10 19.70 9.05 10.72
CA ILE A 10 19.30 8.22 11.86
C ILE A 10 19.76 9.00 13.08
N THR A 11 18.93 9.95 13.49
CA THR A 11 19.09 10.69 14.73
C THR A 11 19.22 9.69 15.88
N SER A 12 20.06 9.98 16.87
CA SER A 12 20.32 9.09 18.02
C SER A 12 19.02 8.63 18.72
N SER A 13 17.94 9.40 18.63
CA SER A 13 16.60 9.03 19.12
C SER A 13 15.96 7.88 18.35
N SER A 14 16.19 7.78 17.05
CA SER A 14 15.63 6.75 16.17
C SER A 14 16.33 5.41 16.33
N ALA A 15 17.66 5.41 16.49
CA ALA A 15 18.42 4.19 16.77
C ALA A 15 17.99 3.56 18.11
N LEU A 16 17.84 4.37 19.16
CA LEU A 16 17.37 3.91 20.46
C LEU A 16 15.94 3.33 20.39
N ALA A 17 15.03 3.98 19.64
CA ALA A 17 13.68 3.47 19.44
C ALA A 17 13.67 2.10 18.75
N ILE A 18 14.52 1.89 17.74
CA ILE A 18 14.67 0.59 17.04
C ILE A 18 15.25 -0.48 17.97
N CYS A 19 16.27 -0.14 18.77
CA CYS A 19 16.83 -1.03 19.80
C CYS A 19 15.79 -1.39 20.87
N ASN A 20 14.89 -0.47 21.19
CA ASN A 20 13.76 -0.69 22.10
C ASN A 20 12.58 -1.44 21.45
N GLY A 21 12.74 -1.94 20.23
CA GLY A 21 11.75 -2.78 19.57
C GLY A 21 10.75 -2.05 18.69
N LEU A 22 10.90 -0.73 18.46
CA LEU A 22 10.08 -0.04 17.46
C LEU A 22 10.32 -0.67 16.08
N ARG A 23 9.23 -0.98 15.37
CA ARG A 23 9.24 -1.55 14.02
C ARG A 23 8.30 -0.75 13.12
N PRO A 24 8.59 -0.66 11.81
CA PRO A 24 7.69 0.00 10.88
C PRO A 24 6.30 -0.64 10.88
N GLU A 25 5.27 0.20 10.83
CA GLU A 25 3.92 -0.26 10.56
C GLU A 25 3.74 -0.56 9.07
N PHE A 26 3.00 -1.62 8.76
CA PHE A 26 2.66 -1.95 7.39
C PHE A 26 1.39 -1.24 6.95
N GLY A 27 1.41 -0.70 5.74
CA GLY A 27 0.26 -0.08 5.11
C GLY A 27 -0.99 -0.96 5.09
N LYS A 28 -2.14 -0.30 4.96
CA LYS A 28 -3.43 -0.98 4.73
C LYS A 28 -3.33 -1.74 3.41
N GLY A 29 -3.73 -3.02 3.42
CA GLY A 29 -3.69 -3.88 2.23
C GLY A 29 -2.47 -4.78 2.11
N THR A 30 -1.40 -4.58 2.90
CA THR A 30 -0.27 -5.52 2.90
C THR A 30 -0.71 -6.94 3.31
N PRO A 31 -0.38 -8.00 2.53
CA PRO A 31 -0.76 -9.38 2.83
C PRO A 31 -0.30 -9.84 4.22
N LYS A 32 -1.18 -10.55 4.96
CA LYS A 32 -0.89 -11.02 6.33
C LYS A 32 0.35 -11.92 6.40
N PHE A 33 0.52 -12.82 5.43
CA PHE A 33 1.67 -13.72 5.40
C PHE A 33 2.99 -12.97 5.14
N TYR A 34 2.95 -11.87 4.37
CA TYR A 34 4.10 -11.00 4.16
C TYR A 34 4.49 -10.31 5.46
N LYS A 35 3.51 -9.74 6.19
CA LYS A 35 3.77 -9.13 7.52
C LYS A 35 4.43 -10.13 8.46
N LYS A 36 3.91 -11.37 8.51
CA LYS A 36 4.49 -12.44 9.34
C LYS A 36 5.94 -12.75 8.97
N LEU A 37 6.26 -12.81 7.67
CA LEU A 37 7.63 -13.03 7.21
C LEU A 37 8.55 -11.85 7.55
N ALA A 38 8.09 -10.62 7.29
CA ALA A 38 8.86 -9.41 7.55
C ALA A 38 9.13 -9.21 9.05
N TYR A 39 8.18 -9.53 9.93
CA TYR A 39 8.42 -9.52 11.38
C TYR A 39 9.49 -10.53 11.79
N LYS A 40 9.51 -11.74 11.21
CA LYS A 40 10.60 -12.70 11.44
C LYS A 40 11.95 -12.15 10.99
N CYS A 41 12.01 -11.46 9.85
CA CYS A 41 13.26 -10.85 9.38
C CYS A 41 13.80 -9.77 10.35
N MET A 42 12.90 -9.08 11.06
CA MET A 42 13.23 -8.00 12.00
C MET A 42 13.21 -8.45 13.47
N ASP A 43 13.23 -9.76 13.72
CA ASP A 43 13.20 -10.31 15.07
C ASP A 43 14.41 -9.84 15.88
N ALA A 44 14.19 -9.54 17.16
CA ALA A 44 15.25 -9.13 18.06
C ALA A 44 16.25 -10.28 18.30
N ASN A 45 15.78 -11.52 18.32
CA ASN A 45 16.62 -12.71 18.37
C ASN A 45 17.15 -13.05 16.97
N PRO A 46 18.47 -12.98 16.72
CA PRO A 46 19.04 -13.31 15.42
C PRO A 46 18.75 -14.74 14.96
N ASN A 47 18.53 -15.68 15.89
CA ASN A 47 18.25 -17.08 15.58
C ASN A 47 16.83 -17.31 15.03
N GLU A 48 15.90 -16.40 15.29
CA GLU A 48 14.54 -16.45 14.73
C GLU A 48 14.47 -15.84 13.31
N ARG A 49 15.54 -15.15 12.89
CA ARG A 49 15.62 -14.55 11.56
C ARG A 49 15.82 -15.64 10.51
N PRO A 50 15.03 -15.64 9.42
CA PRO A 50 15.25 -16.56 8.32
C PRO A 50 16.61 -16.32 7.68
N THR A 51 17.24 -17.41 7.24
CA THR A 51 18.44 -17.33 6.40
C THR A 51 18.10 -16.75 5.03
N THR A 52 19.08 -16.15 4.36
CA THR A 52 18.94 -15.67 2.98
C THR A 52 18.49 -16.77 2.03
N LYS A 53 18.93 -18.02 2.26
CA LYS A 53 18.52 -19.19 1.48
C LYS A 53 17.04 -19.51 1.65
N GLU A 54 16.51 -19.45 2.87
CA GLU A 54 15.08 -19.65 3.13
C GLU A 54 14.24 -18.54 2.48
N LEU A 55 14.67 -17.28 2.61
CA LEU A 55 13.98 -16.14 1.98
C LEU A 55 13.94 -16.29 0.46
N ARG A 56 15.07 -16.60 -0.17
CA ARG A 56 15.13 -16.87 -1.62
C ARG A 56 14.11 -17.94 -2.02
N ASN A 57 14.11 -19.07 -1.33
CA ASN A 57 13.19 -20.16 -1.65
C ASN A 57 11.71 -19.78 -1.47
N ILE A 58 11.38 -18.94 -0.49
CA ILE A 58 10.03 -18.43 -0.25
C ILE A 58 9.63 -17.49 -1.39
N PHE A 59 10.49 -16.53 -1.75
CA PHE A 59 10.20 -15.57 -2.82
C PHE A 59 10.13 -16.24 -4.19
N ASP A 60 11.02 -17.19 -4.50
CA ASP A 60 10.94 -17.99 -5.73
C ASP A 60 9.59 -18.73 -5.81
N PHE A 61 9.09 -19.25 -4.68
CA PHE A 61 7.78 -19.90 -4.64
C PHE A 61 6.62 -18.91 -4.84
N TRP A 62 6.71 -17.70 -4.29
CA TRP A 62 5.69 -16.67 -4.47
C TRP A 62 5.66 -16.15 -5.91
N ASP A 63 6.82 -15.89 -6.51
CA ASP A 63 6.94 -15.45 -7.90
C ASP A 63 6.30 -16.45 -8.87
N VAL A 64 6.66 -17.73 -8.73
CA VAL A 64 6.05 -18.84 -9.49
C VAL A 64 4.54 -18.92 -9.24
N SER A 65 4.09 -18.65 -8.01
CA SER A 65 2.67 -18.68 -7.65
C SER A 65 1.85 -17.58 -8.33
N ILE A 66 2.44 -16.38 -8.48
CA ILE A 66 1.81 -15.20 -9.10
C ILE A 66 1.85 -15.33 -10.62
N GLY A 67 2.99 -15.75 -11.19
CA GLY A 67 3.22 -15.92 -12.63
C GLY A 67 2.35 -16.98 -13.32
N GLY A 68 1.47 -17.66 -12.58
CA GLY A 68 0.46 -18.54 -13.17
C GLY A 68 1.00 -19.83 -13.75
N SER A 69 2.24 -20.23 -13.42
CA SER A 69 2.77 -21.51 -13.87
C SER A 69 1.91 -22.66 -13.33
N SER A 70 1.54 -23.60 -14.20
CA SER A 70 0.87 -24.85 -13.79
C SER A 70 1.84 -25.86 -13.19
N TYR A 71 3.14 -25.66 -13.40
CA TYR A 71 4.21 -26.52 -12.92
C TYR A 71 4.65 -26.12 -11.50
N GLY A 72 4.73 -27.10 -10.60
CA GLY A 72 5.28 -26.95 -9.25
C GLY A 72 4.31 -27.33 -8.12
N LYS A 73 4.80 -27.26 -6.87
CA LYS A 73 4.01 -27.61 -5.69
C LYS A 73 2.81 -26.65 -5.52
N VAL A 74 1.69 -27.17 -5.04
CA VAL A 74 0.49 -26.37 -4.70
C VAL A 74 0.66 -25.65 -3.35
N GLU A 75 1.48 -26.22 -2.48
CA GLU A 75 1.79 -25.72 -1.15
C GLU A 75 3.26 -25.99 -0.82
N LYS A 76 3.95 -24.99 -0.24
CA LYS A 76 5.33 -25.09 0.21
C LYS A 76 5.58 -24.10 1.33
N PHE A 77 6.40 -24.47 2.32
CA PHE A 77 6.73 -23.60 3.48
C PHE A 77 5.50 -23.12 4.28
N GLY A 78 4.39 -23.86 4.21
CA GLY A 78 3.11 -23.46 4.81
C GLY A 78 2.35 -22.38 4.03
N TYR A 79 2.76 -22.08 2.80
CA TYR A 79 2.07 -21.15 1.91
C TYR A 79 1.38 -21.90 0.76
N LYS A 80 0.13 -21.54 0.48
CA LYS A 80 -0.63 -22.09 -0.66
C LYS A 80 -0.62 -21.12 -1.82
N ARG A 81 -0.37 -21.64 -3.03
CA ARG A 81 -0.30 -20.85 -4.27
C ARG A 81 -1.52 -19.93 -4.47
N LYS A 82 -2.73 -20.49 -4.31
CA LYS A 82 -3.99 -19.75 -4.50
C LYS A 82 -4.11 -18.58 -3.51
N GLU A 83 -3.70 -18.77 -2.27
CA GLU A 83 -3.75 -17.75 -1.22
C GLU A 83 -2.75 -16.62 -1.50
N ILE A 84 -1.51 -16.96 -1.91
CA ILE A 84 -0.48 -15.99 -2.29
C ILE A 84 -0.99 -15.10 -3.42
N LYS A 85 -1.43 -15.72 -4.52
CA LYS A 85 -1.87 -15.02 -5.72
C LYS A 85 -3.05 -14.07 -5.41
N ALA A 86 -4.09 -14.59 -4.75
CA ALA A 86 -5.26 -13.79 -4.40
C ALA A 86 -4.91 -12.59 -3.49
N ALA A 87 -4.03 -12.79 -2.51
CA ALA A 87 -3.66 -11.72 -1.58
C ALA A 87 -2.85 -10.60 -2.25
N PHE A 88 -1.93 -10.94 -3.16
CA PHE A 88 -1.17 -9.93 -3.90
C PHE A 88 -2.07 -9.18 -4.90
N GLU A 89 -2.95 -9.88 -5.61
CA GLU A 89 -3.95 -9.22 -6.49
C GLU A 89 -4.88 -8.29 -5.70
N GLU A 90 -5.31 -8.67 -4.50
CA GLU A 90 -6.11 -7.82 -3.61
C GLU A 90 -5.31 -6.59 -3.14
N ALA A 91 -4.04 -6.76 -2.80
CA ALA A 91 -3.16 -5.68 -2.41
C ALA A 91 -2.98 -4.66 -3.55
N ASP A 92 -2.73 -5.14 -4.78
CA ASP A 92 -2.58 -4.30 -5.96
C ASP A 92 -3.86 -3.50 -6.26
N LYS A 93 -5.03 -4.15 -6.18
CA LYS A 93 -6.33 -3.47 -6.34
C LYS A 93 -6.55 -2.37 -5.30
N LYS A 94 -6.19 -2.64 -4.04
CA LYS A 94 -6.30 -1.65 -2.95
C LYS A 94 -5.35 -0.47 -3.17
N TYR A 95 -4.13 -0.74 -3.60
CA TYR A 95 -3.15 0.29 -3.92
C TYR A 95 -3.65 1.19 -5.05
N GLN A 96 -4.11 0.61 -6.16
CA GLN A 96 -4.69 1.35 -7.29
C GLN A 96 -5.92 2.17 -6.87
N THR A 97 -6.82 1.58 -6.08
CA THR A 97 -8.01 2.28 -5.57
C THR A 97 -7.64 3.47 -4.68
N SER A 98 -6.63 3.31 -3.83
CA SER A 98 -6.13 4.39 -2.97
C SER A 98 -5.53 5.53 -3.79
N GLN A 99 -4.79 5.20 -4.85
CA GLN A 99 -4.24 6.19 -5.78
C GLN A 99 -5.35 6.97 -6.51
N LEU A 100 -6.39 6.28 -6.99
CA LEU A 100 -7.54 6.91 -7.64
C LEU A 100 -8.31 7.82 -6.69
N LEU A 101 -8.55 7.37 -5.45
CA LEU A 101 -9.23 8.17 -4.43
C LEU A 101 -8.43 9.44 -4.12
N SER A 102 -7.11 9.32 -3.94
CA SER A 102 -6.22 10.46 -3.73
C SER A 102 -6.35 11.46 -4.88
N ASN A 103 -6.22 11.00 -6.12
CA ASN A 103 -6.34 11.87 -7.30
C ASN A 103 -7.73 12.52 -7.41
N SER A 104 -8.80 11.80 -7.06
CA SER A 104 -10.17 12.33 -7.08
C SER A 104 -10.43 13.42 -6.04
N ILE A 105 -9.82 13.30 -4.84
CA ILE A 105 -9.90 14.31 -3.78
C ILE A 105 -9.14 15.56 -4.20
N GLN A 106 -7.94 15.40 -4.77
CA GLN A 106 -7.14 16.52 -5.30
C GLN A 106 -7.87 17.25 -6.43
N LEU A 107 -8.54 16.53 -7.33
CA LEU A 107 -9.36 17.15 -8.39
C LEU A 107 -10.54 17.94 -7.81
N ARG A 108 -11.23 17.40 -6.78
CA ARG A 108 -12.36 18.10 -6.13
C ARG A 108 -11.93 19.37 -5.40
N SER A 109 -10.76 19.41 -4.77
CA SER A 109 -10.25 20.62 -4.13
C SER A 109 -9.73 21.66 -5.12
N THR A 110 -9.55 21.30 -6.39
CA THR A 110 -9.14 22.24 -7.44
C THR A 110 -10.36 22.84 -8.16
N ILE A 111 -11.53 22.18 -8.06
CA ILE A 111 -12.82 22.71 -8.51
C ILE A 111 -13.51 23.29 -7.27
N ASP A 112 -13.03 24.43 -6.79
CA ASP A 112 -13.91 25.33 -6.06
C ASP A 112 -14.93 25.82 -7.10
N ILE A 113 -16.10 25.19 -7.17
CA ILE A 113 -17.27 25.86 -7.76
C ILE A 113 -17.62 26.91 -6.72
N ASP A 114 -17.20 28.15 -6.94
CA ASP A 114 -17.63 29.28 -6.15
C ASP A 114 -19.16 29.17 -5.99
N ASP A 115 -19.66 29.14 -4.75
CA ASP A 115 -21.10 29.13 -4.41
C ASP A 115 -21.89 30.26 -5.13
N GLU A 116 -21.16 31.22 -5.72
CA GLU A 116 -21.62 32.29 -6.58
C GLU A 116 -22.16 31.84 -7.96
N THR A 117 -21.69 30.73 -8.54
CA THR A 117 -22.20 30.24 -9.84
C THR A 117 -23.57 29.56 -9.74
N LEU A 118 -23.88 28.90 -8.63
CA LEU A 118 -25.20 28.27 -8.37
C LEU A 118 -26.29 29.27 -7.97
N LYS A 119 -25.90 30.44 -7.42
CA LYS A 119 -26.85 31.52 -7.07
C LYS A 119 -27.32 32.31 -8.29
N ASN A 120 -26.56 32.34 -9.38
CA ASN A 120 -26.91 33.09 -10.59
C ASN A 120 -27.81 32.32 -11.58
N SER A 121 -28.02 31.01 -11.43
CA SER A 121 -28.94 30.27 -12.33
C SER A 121 -30.41 30.28 -11.89
N ASN A 122 -30.73 30.83 -10.69
CA ASN A 122 -32.08 30.82 -10.12
C ASN A 122 -32.78 32.20 -10.12
N LYS A 123 -32.27 33.22 -10.84
CA LYS A 123 -32.91 34.55 -10.92
C LYS A 123 -33.71 34.84 -12.20
N ASP A 124 -33.66 34.00 -13.23
CA ASP A 124 -34.29 34.28 -14.53
C ASP A 124 -35.64 33.57 -14.79
N THR A 125 -36.43 33.32 -13.74
CA THR A 125 -37.84 32.91 -13.91
C THR A 125 -38.81 33.83 -13.15
N LYS A 126 -38.78 35.13 -13.45
CA LYS A 126 -39.96 36.00 -13.28
C LYS A 126 -40.66 36.18 -14.62
N ILE A 127 -41.60 35.29 -14.91
CA ILE A 127 -42.55 35.41 -16.01
C ILE A 127 -43.40 36.66 -15.75
N HIS A 128 -43.21 37.70 -16.55
CA HIS A 128 -44.11 38.84 -16.63
C HIS A 128 -45.47 38.36 -17.16
N LYS A 129 -46.48 38.23 -16.29
CA LYS A 129 -47.88 38.13 -16.72
C LYS A 129 -48.37 39.55 -17.02
N ASN A 130 -48.54 39.89 -18.29
CA ASN A 130 -49.24 41.11 -18.71
C ASN A 130 -50.73 40.81 -18.88
N HIS A 131 -51.52 41.79 -18.45
CA HIS A 131 -52.98 41.86 -18.46
C HIS A 131 -53.49 42.24 -19.85
#